data_AF-A0A6C0AHS3-F1
#
_entry.id   AF-A0A6C0AHS3-F1
#
_cell.length_a   1.000
_cell.length_b   1.000
_cell.length_c   1.000
_cell.angle_alpha   90.00
_cell.angle_beta   90.00
_cell.angle_gamma   90.00
#
_symmetry.space_group_name_H-M   'P 1'
#
loop_
_entity.id
_entity.type
_entity.pdbx_description
1 polymer ?
#
loop_
_entity_poly.entity_id
_entity_poly.type
_entity_poly.pdbx_seq_one_letter_code
_entity_poly.pdbx_strand_id
1 'polypeptide(L)'
;MSCVIIHETGEETSDTVAHKTYGTLQHTWKTPTYEIHLYAKKRGRAGTENKFEFPPPMDTPLLFGKCLLLNPAGDLTLEMWREFYESAMQFEDLASESVSEEEIEGEFSHGYLKDDFVVSDNELEEEPYKN
;
A
#
# COMPACT_ATOMS: atom_id res chain seq x y z
N MET A 1 -22.00 -16.67 -10.14
CA MET A 1 -21.16 -15.88 -9.22
C MET A 1 -20.02 -16.76 -8.76
N SER A 2 -19.07 -16.95 -9.68
CA SER A 2 -17.76 -17.52 -9.42
C SER A 2 -16.93 -16.52 -8.61
N CYS A 3 -16.23 -17.04 -7.63
CA CYS A 3 -15.38 -16.28 -6.72
C CYS A 3 -14.05 -17.00 -6.55
N VAL A 4 -13.04 -16.25 -6.13
CA VAL A 4 -11.70 -16.77 -5.87
C VAL A 4 -11.53 -16.93 -4.36
N ILE A 5 -11.09 -18.11 -3.93
CA ILE A 5 -10.81 -18.45 -2.55
C ILE A 5 -9.29 -18.57 -2.40
N ILE A 6 -8.76 -17.80 -1.46
CA ILE A 6 -7.36 -17.86 -1.05
C ILE A 6 -7.30 -18.68 0.24
N HIS A 7 -6.66 -19.84 0.19
CA HIS A 7 -6.49 -20.71 1.36
C HIS A 7 -5.39 -20.16 2.28
N GLU A 8 -5.37 -20.64 3.52
CA GLU A 8 -4.36 -20.26 4.51
C GLU A 8 -2.92 -20.62 4.08
N THR A 9 -2.79 -21.63 3.22
CA THR A 9 -1.53 -22.08 2.61
C THR A 9 -1.01 -21.14 1.53
N GLY A 10 -1.81 -20.17 1.07
CA GLY A 10 -1.53 -19.33 -0.08
C GLY A 10 -2.02 -19.91 -1.42
N GLU A 11 -2.66 -21.08 -1.39
CA GLU A 11 -3.25 -21.66 -2.61
C GLU A 11 -4.49 -20.87 -3.04
N GLU A 12 -4.59 -20.62 -4.35
CA GLU A 12 -5.70 -19.91 -4.96
C GLU A 12 -6.62 -20.91 -5.68
N THR A 13 -7.92 -20.84 -5.45
CA THR A 13 -8.90 -21.71 -6.10
C THR A 13 -10.11 -20.90 -6.56
N SER A 14 -10.77 -21.30 -7.64
CA SER A 14 -12.05 -20.72 -8.04
C SER A 14 -13.18 -21.66 -7.66
N ASP A 15 -14.23 -21.12 -7.04
CA ASP A 15 -15.41 -21.88 -6.64
C ASP A 15 -16.66 -20.98 -6.65
N THR A 16 -17.85 -21.54 -6.42
CA THR A 16 -19.12 -20.81 -6.30
C THR A 16 -19.60 -20.92 -4.85
N VAL A 17 -19.05 -20.10 -3.96
CA VAL A 17 -19.35 -20.14 -2.52
C VAL A 17 -20.07 -18.91 -2.00
N ALA A 18 -20.82 -19.08 -0.91
CA ALA A 18 -21.46 -17.97 -0.21
C ALA A 18 -20.46 -17.18 0.65
N HIS A 19 -20.39 -15.86 0.43
CA HIS A 19 -19.52 -14.92 1.16
C HIS A 19 -19.68 -14.92 2.69
N LYS A 20 -20.86 -15.30 3.20
CA LYS A 20 -21.20 -15.28 4.64
C LYS A 20 -20.28 -16.12 5.53
N THR A 21 -19.56 -17.09 4.96
CA THR A 21 -18.70 -18.01 5.73
C THR A 21 -17.29 -17.46 5.98
N TYR A 22 -16.86 -16.47 5.19
CA TYR A 22 -15.45 -16.03 5.08
C TYR A 22 -15.11 -14.78 5.89
N GLY A 23 -16.11 -14.15 6.53
CA GLY A 23 -15.90 -13.02 7.44
C GLY A 23 -16.59 -11.75 6.95
N THR A 24 -15.97 -10.61 7.25
CA THR A 24 -16.47 -9.29 6.87
C THR A 24 -15.65 -8.72 5.72
N LEU A 25 -16.24 -7.80 4.95
CA LEU A 25 -15.54 -7.04 3.93
C LEU A 25 -14.39 -6.27 4.58
N GLN A 26 -13.16 -6.51 4.13
CA GLN A 26 -11.95 -5.83 4.60
C GLN A 26 -11.53 -4.71 3.67
N HIS A 27 -11.58 -4.96 2.36
CA HIS A 27 -11.17 -4.00 1.36
C HIS A 27 -11.89 -4.23 0.02
N THR A 28 -11.94 -3.18 -0.80
CA THR A 28 -12.45 -3.23 -2.16
C THR A 28 -11.46 -2.56 -3.10
N TRP A 29 -10.89 -3.32 -4.03
CA TRP A 29 -10.13 -2.75 -5.14
C TRP A 29 -11.07 -2.44 -6.29
N LYS A 30 -10.94 -1.24 -6.85
CA LYS A 30 -11.74 -0.80 -7.99
C LYS A 30 -10.86 -0.74 -9.22
N THR A 31 -11.23 -1.49 -10.24
CA THR A 31 -10.63 -1.38 -11.58
C THR A 31 -11.61 -0.64 -12.49
N PRO A 32 -11.16 -0.16 -13.67
CA PRO A 32 -12.06 0.49 -14.63
C PRO A 32 -13.18 -0.42 -15.15
N THR A 33 -12.99 -1.74 -15.03
CA THR A 33 -13.86 -2.75 -15.63
C THR A 33 -14.62 -3.58 -14.59
N TYR A 34 -14.10 -3.75 -13.38
CA TYR A 34 -14.71 -4.54 -12.32
C TYR A 34 -14.26 -4.13 -10.91
N GLU A 35 -14.95 -4.64 -9.89
CA GLU A 35 -14.60 -4.40 -8.49
C GLU A 35 -14.23 -5.73 -7.82
N ILE A 36 -13.22 -5.72 -6.95
CA ILE A 36 -12.78 -6.92 -6.22
C ILE A 36 -13.00 -6.66 -4.73
N HIS A 37 -13.90 -7.43 -4.12
CA HIS A 37 -14.20 -7.36 -2.70
C HIS A 37 -13.46 -8.46 -1.94
N LEU A 38 -12.62 -8.07 -0.99
CA LEU A 38 -11.93 -8.99 -0.08
C LEU A 38 -12.75 -9.20 1.19
N TYR A 39 -13.21 -10.42 1.41
CA TYR A 39 -13.80 -10.88 2.66
C TYR A 39 -12.80 -11.74 3.42
N ALA A 40 -12.47 -11.32 4.64
CA ALA A 40 -11.53 -12.04 5.49
C ALA A 40 -11.84 -11.82 6.97
N LYS A 41 -11.23 -12.64 7.82
CA LYS A 41 -11.32 -12.53 9.28
C LYS A 41 -10.05 -11.87 9.82
N LYS A 42 -10.20 -10.71 10.47
CA LYS A 42 -9.12 -10.01 11.21
C LYS A 42 -8.73 -10.68 12.53
N ARG A 43 -9.48 -11.69 12.96
CA ARG A 43 -9.25 -12.42 14.21
C ARG A 43 -9.38 -13.92 13.95
N GLY A 44 -8.39 -14.68 14.39
CA GLY A 44 -8.37 -16.13 14.27
C GLY A 44 -7.58 -16.78 15.40
N ARG A 45 -7.38 -18.09 15.28
CA ARG A 45 -6.54 -18.86 16.20
C ARG A 45 -5.08 -18.74 15.75
N ALA A 46 -4.14 -18.77 16.69
CA ALA A 46 -2.71 -18.84 16.36
C ALA A 46 -2.44 -20.03 15.41
N GLY A 47 -1.65 -19.81 14.36
CA GLY A 47 -1.36 -20.82 13.35
C GLY A 47 -2.44 -20.99 12.26
N THR A 48 -3.54 -20.22 12.31
CA THR A 48 -4.51 -20.12 11.20
C THR A 48 -4.31 -18.85 10.39
N GLU A 49 -3.14 -18.23 10.48
CA GLU A 49 -2.80 -17.02 9.74
C GLU A 49 -2.72 -17.34 8.25
N ASN A 50 -3.33 -16.48 7.45
CA ASN A 50 -3.24 -16.58 6.01
C ASN A 50 -1.85 -16.10 5.57
N LYS A 51 -1.12 -16.96 4.87
CA LYS A 51 0.25 -16.67 4.42
C LYS A 51 0.32 -16.00 3.05
N PHE A 52 -0.84 -15.74 2.44
CA PHE A 52 -0.91 -15.06 1.16
C PHE A 52 -0.58 -13.57 1.35
N GLU A 53 0.31 -13.06 0.51
CA GLU A 53 0.67 -11.65 0.46
C GLU A 53 -0.34 -10.94 -0.44
N PHE A 54 -1.21 -10.13 0.15
CA PHE A 54 -2.18 -9.35 -0.62
C PHE A 54 -1.54 -8.07 -1.14
N PRO A 55 -2.03 -7.52 -2.26
CA PRO A 55 -1.55 -6.24 -2.74
C PRO A 55 -1.87 -5.13 -1.74
N PRO A 56 -1.11 -4.02 -1.75
CA PRO A 56 -1.40 -2.87 -0.92
C PRO A 56 -2.85 -2.38 -1.13
N PRO A 57 -3.57 -1.95 -0.08
CA PRO A 57 -3.16 -1.72 1.31
C PRO A 57 -3.35 -2.92 2.26
N MET A 58 -3.67 -4.10 1.73
CA MET A 58 -3.96 -5.31 2.52
C MET A 58 -2.71 -6.16 2.80
N ASP A 59 -1.52 -5.68 2.44
CA ASP A 59 -0.22 -6.27 2.76
C ASP A 59 0.12 -6.15 4.26
N THR A 60 -0.33 -5.07 4.92
CA THR A 60 -0.06 -4.82 6.34
C THR A 60 -0.94 -5.58 7.34
N PRO A 61 -2.28 -5.71 7.17
CA PRO A 61 -3.11 -6.41 8.14
C PRO A 61 -2.96 -7.93 8.05
N LEU A 62 -2.64 -8.56 9.19
CA LEU A 62 -2.67 -10.02 9.32
C LEU A 62 -4.11 -10.56 9.24
N LEU A 63 -4.37 -11.40 8.23
CA LEU A 63 -5.66 -12.06 8.02
C LEU A 63 -5.61 -13.52 8.48
N PHE A 64 -6.76 -14.07 8.86
CA PHE A 64 -6.86 -15.44 9.38
C PHE A 64 -7.83 -16.30 8.56
N GLY A 65 -7.44 -17.56 8.37
CA GLY A 65 -8.17 -18.58 7.66
C GLY A 65 -8.21 -18.33 6.15
N LYS A 66 -9.27 -18.84 5.52
CA LYS A 66 -9.49 -18.64 4.09
C LYS A 66 -10.06 -17.24 3.84
N CYS A 67 -9.52 -16.56 2.83
CA CYS A 67 -10.03 -15.30 2.34
C CYS A 67 -10.85 -15.53 1.07
N LEU A 68 -11.86 -14.70 0.85
CA LEU A 68 -12.71 -14.78 -0.32
C LEU A 68 -12.64 -13.46 -1.10
N LEU A 69 -12.44 -13.60 -2.40
CA LEU A 69 -12.41 -12.52 -3.37
C LEU A 69 -13.60 -12.74 -4.31
N LEU A 70 -14.42 -11.72 -4.47
CA LEU A 70 -15.56 -11.77 -5.38
C LEU A 70 -15.78 -10.43 -6.07
N ASN A 71 -16.40 -10.49 -7.24
CA ASN A 71 -16.87 -9.31 -7.94
C ASN A 71 -18.37 -9.13 -7.68
N PRO A 72 -18.82 -8.02 -7.08
CA PRO A 72 -20.25 -7.78 -6.88
C PRO A 72 -21.03 -7.63 -8.19
N ALA A 73 -20.37 -7.22 -9.28
CA ALA A 73 -20.99 -7.01 -10.59
C ALA A 73 -21.06 -8.28 -11.45
N GLY A 74 -20.43 -9.39 -11.06
CA GLY A 74 -20.39 -10.59 -11.89
C GLY A 74 -19.51 -11.72 -11.36
N ASP A 75 -18.95 -12.50 -12.28
CA ASP A 75 -18.04 -13.58 -11.95
C ASP A 75 -16.59 -13.07 -11.88
N LEU A 76 -15.84 -13.49 -10.87
CA LEU A 76 -14.41 -13.26 -10.76
C LEU A 76 -13.68 -14.58 -11.04
N THR A 77 -13.00 -14.65 -12.19
CA THR A 77 -12.18 -15.82 -12.53
C THR A 77 -10.80 -15.70 -11.92
N LEU A 78 -10.11 -16.84 -11.80
CA LEU A 78 -8.74 -16.88 -11.29
C LEU A 78 -7.78 -16.06 -12.18
N GLU A 79 -7.97 -16.11 -13.49
CA GLU A 79 -7.16 -15.36 -14.46
C GLU A 79 -7.32 -13.85 -14.27
N MET A 80 -8.56 -13.35 -14.16
CA MET A 80 -8.82 -11.93 -13.89
C MET A 80 -8.18 -11.46 -12.58
N TRP A 81 -8.29 -12.28 -11.53
CA TRP A 81 -7.65 -11.99 -10.25
C TRP A 81 -6.12 -11.94 -10.38
N ARG A 82 -5.50 -12.86 -11.12
CA ARG A 82 -4.04 -12.88 -11.32
C ARG A 82 -3.54 -11.68 -12.09
N GLU A 83 -4.22 -11.29 -13.17
CA GLU A 83 -3.87 -10.09 -13.93
C GLU A 83 -3.93 -8.84 -13.04
N PHE A 84 -4.99 -8.71 -12.24
CA PHE A 84 -5.09 -7.63 -11.26
C PHE A 84 -3.97 -7.70 -10.21
N TYR A 85 -3.71 -8.88 -9.64
CA TYR A 85 -2.70 -9.09 -8.61
C TYR A 85 -1.31 -8.72 -9.12
N GLU A 86 -0.92 -9.24 -10.29
CA GLU A 86 0.35 -8.91 -10.94
C GLU A 86 0.47 -7.41 -11.20
N SER A 87 -0.60 -6.78 -11.70
CA SER A 87 -0.61 -5.33 -11.92
C SER A 87 -0.50 -4.55 -10.62
N ALA A 88 -1.22 -4.93 -9.56
CA ALA A 88 -1.23 -4.23 -8.29
C ALA A 88 0.08 -4.39 -7.51
N MET A 89 0.75 -5.54 -7.66
CA MET A 89 2.07 -5.81 -7.07
C MET A 89 3.21 -5.15 -7.86
N GLN A 90 3.05 -4.99 -9.18
CA GLN A 90 4.03 -4.29 -10.03
C GLN A 90 3.95 -2.77 -9.91
N PHE A 91 2.85 -2.24 -9.36
CA PHE A 91 2.59 -0.79 -9.27
C PHE A 91 3.01 -0.22 -7.90
N GLU A 92 4.23 -0.52 -7.46
CA GLU A 92 4.85 0.17 -6.32
C GLU A 92 5.54 1.49 -6.73
N ASP A 93 5.10 2.15 -7.82
CA ASP A 93 5.66 3.45 -8.22
C ASP A 93 4.61 4.33 -8.94
N LEU A 94 4.32 5.50 -8.37
CA LEU A 94 3.65 6.69 -8.97
C LEU A 94 2.10 6.80 -8.98
N ALA A 95 1.38 6.37 -7.94
CA ALA A 95 -0.01 6.84 -7.75
C ALA A 95 -0.36 7.27 -6.30
N SER A 96 0.65 7.57 -5.49
CA SER A 96 0.47 8.46 -4.33
C SER A 96 0.71 9.92 -4.74
N GLU A 97 0.04 10.37 -5.80
CA GLU A 97 -0.12 11.80 -6.10
C GLU A 97 -1.61 12.10 -6.23
N SER A 98 -2.33 11.86 -5.14
CA SER A 98 -3.55 12.59 -4.82
C SER A 98 -3.25 13.52 -3.65
N VAL A 99 -2.24 14.38 -3.81
CA VAL A 99 -2.27 15.68 -3.15
C VAL A 99 -2.91 16.60 -4.16
N SER A 100 -4.13 17.00 -3.86
CA SER A 100 -4.83 18.09 -4.52
C SER A 100 -3.87 19.27 -4.67
N GLU A 101 -3.55 19.60 -5.92
CA GLU A 101 -2.93 20.88 -6.28
C GLU A 101 -3.98 21.98 -6.07
N GLU A 102 -4.34 22.24 -4.81
CA GLU A 102 -4.83 23.56 -4.43
C GLU A 102 -3.59 24.44 -4.37
N GLU A 103 -3.42 25.20 -5.46
CA GLU A 103 -2.57 26.36 -5.62
C GLU A 103 -2.64 27.26 -4.37
N ILE A 104 -1.77 26.99 -3.39
CA ILE A 104 -1.46 27.96 -2.36
C ILE A 104 -0.52 28.96 -3.03
N GLU A 105 -1.10 30.02 -3.59
CA GLU A 105 -0.40 31.29 -3.84
C GLU A 105 0.15 31.81 -2.50
N GLY A 106 1.34 31.32 -2.15
CA GLY A 106 2.11 31.74 -1.00
C GLY A 106 3.52 32.05 -1.47
N GLU A 107 3.73 33.30 -1.86
CA GLU A 107 5.06 33.88 -2.13
C GLU A 107 5.98 33.59 -0.94
N PHE A 108 6.96 32.69 -1.08
CA PHE A 108 8.09 32.60 -0.15
C PHE A 108 9.03 33.78 -0.40
N SER A 109 8.54 34.98 -0.11
CA SER A 109 9.37 36.14 0.16
C SER A 109 9.97 35.94 1.55
N HIS A 110 11.30 35.83 1.62
CA HIS A 110 12.13 35.81 2.83
C HIS A 110 12.61 34.45 3.38
N GLY A 111 13.35 33.70 2.56
CA GLY A 111 14.55 33.03 3.04
C GLY A 111 15.69 34.06 3.26
N TYR A 112 15.62 34.88 4.30
CA TYR A 112 16.79 35.65 4.78
C TYR A 112 17.42 34.85 5.93
N LEU A 113 18.74 34.81 6.09
CA LEU A 113 19.70 35.85 5.72
C LEU A 113 20.71 35.40 4.66
N LYS A 114 20.90 36.27 3.67
CA LYS A 114 22.26 36.66 3.26
C LYS A 114 23.00 37.07 4.53
N ASP A 115 23.64 36.13 5.20
CA ASP A 115 24.76 36.49 6.05
C ASP A 115 25.88 36.81 5.06
N ASP A 116 26.27 38.07 5.06
CA ASP A 116 27.48 38.57 4.44
C ASP A 116 28.67 37.91 5.15
N PHE A 117 28.84 36.59 4.98
CA PHE A 117 30.02 35.88 5.44
C PHE A 117 31.17 36.16 4.48
N VAL A 118 31.60 37.41 4.50
CA VAL A 118 32.95 37.82 4.15
C VAL A 118 33.73 37.79 5.45
N VAL A 119 34.35 36.65 5.77
CA VAL A 119 35.55 36.69 6.60
C VAL A 119 36.66 37.14 5.67
N SER A 120 36.98 38.43 5.74
CA SER A 120 38.18 39.00 5.18
C SER A 120 39.39 38.20 5.66
N ASP A 121 40.26 37.84 4.73
CA ASP A 121 41.61 37.35 4.99
C ASP A 121 42.38 38.45 5.73
N ASN A 122 42.35 38.45 7.06
CA ASN A 122 43.24 39.27 7.89
C ASN A 122 43.41 38.66 9.29
N GLU A 123 44.67 38.39 9.62
CA GLU A 123 45.25 38.02 10.93
C GLU A 123 45.28 36.54 11.32
N LEU A 124 46.26 35.85 10.70
CA LEU A 124 47.12 34.88 11.37
C LEU A 124 47.69 35.47 12.68
N GLU A 125 47.27 34.95 13.83
CA GLU A 125 48.08 35.01 15.05
C GLU A 125 48.48 33.59 15.47
N GLU A 126 49.75 33.28 15.27
CA GLU A 126 50.41 32.07 15.73
C GLU A 126 50.68 32.16 17.24
N GLU A 127 50.00 31.34 18.05
CA GLU A 127 50.39 31.17 19.45
C GLU A 127 51.23 29.88 19.64
N PRO A 128 52.49 29.98 20.13
CA PRO A 128 53.38 28.84 20.30
C PRO A 128 53.05 28.08 21.59
N TYR A 129 52.62 26.82 21.49
CA TYR A 129 52.60 25.95 22.67
C TYR A 129 54.03 25.47 23.00
N LYS A 130 54.53 26.02 24.09
CA LYS A 130 55.78 25.69 24.79
C LYS A 130 55.75 24.27 25.35
N ASN A 131 56.79 23.51 24.96
CA ASN A 131 57.52 22.41 25.63
C ASN A 131 56.73 21.33 26.39
#